data_AF-A0A8T3XBQ5-F1
#
_entry.id   AF-A0A8T3XBQ5-F1
#
_cell.length_a   1.000
_cell.length_b   1.000
_cell.length_c   1.000
_cell.angle_alpha   90.00
_cell.angle_beta   90.00
_cell.angle_gamma   90.00
#
_symmetry.space_group_name_H-M   'P 1'
#
loop_
_entity.id
_entity.type
_entity.pdbx_description
1 polymer ?
#
loop_
_entity_poly.entity_id
_entity_poly.type
_entity_poly.pdbx_seq_one_letter_code
_entity_poly.pdbx_strand_id
1 'polypeptide(L)'
;MQIYNKNIRKGLIRDTTSLVVAIIGILLLLFAVYQLYKVFVEQDSEVAKRTINIIEAKINLLEEGQTGKFPIKGPWNKNRKWYLVGWGKENTERPDKCYFDSCICICDGYLKESCQGRNGFCRKVDVKNINVEKTLIFNSGPGPNVGGGGNVPARPEQREEVSAIEFPANLIELQIKKNKDSLEIGYKK
;
A
#
# COMPACT_ATOMS: atom_id res chain seq x y z
N MET A 1 -70.80 -32.00 1.84
CA MET A 1 -70.38 -31.45 0.52
C MET A 1 -69.22 -30.49 0.77
N GLN A 2 -67.97 -30.94 0.60
CA GLN A 2 -66.77 -30.12 0.85
C GLN A 2 -66.11 -29.77 -0.49
N ILE A 3 -66.22 -28.50 -0.92
CA ILE A 3 -65.53 -27.99 -2.10
C ILE A 3 -64.17 -27.47 -1.62
N TYR A 4 -63.15 -28.34 -1.69
CA TYR A 4 -61.78 -27.99 -1.32
C TYR A 4 -61.18 -27.07 -2.39
N ASN A 5 -60.78 -25.87 -1.95
CA ASN A 5 -60.41 -24.74 -2.78
C ASN A 5 -59.02 -24.94 -3.43
N LYS A 6 -59.00 -25.57 -4.62
CA LYS A 6 -57.78 -25.99 -5.36
C LYS A 6 -56.99 -24.81 -5.97
N ASN A 7 -57.52 -23.58 -5.93
CA ASN A 7 -56.94 -22.43 -6.63
C ASN A 7 -55.94 -21.59 -5.80
N ILE A 8 -55.87 -21.75 -4.48
CA ILE A 8 -54.97 -20.94 -3.63
C ILE A 8 -53.49 -21.33 -3.78
N ARG A 9 -53.19 -22.58 -4.17
CA ARG A 9 -51.80 -23.04 -4.32
C ARG A 9 -51.06 -22.48 -5.55
N LYS A 10 -51.77 -22.01 -6.58
CA LYS A 10 -51.12 -21.51 -7.81
C LYS A 10 -50.61 -20.08 -7.69
N GLY A 11 -51.17 -19.27 -6.78
CA GLY A 11 -50.69 -17.91 -6.50
C GLY A 11 -49.36 -17.90 -5.74
N LEU A 12 -49.26 -18.65 -4.64
CA LEU A 12 -48.07 -18.68 -3.77
C LEU A 12 -46.80 -19.18 -4.48
N ILE A 13 -46.91 -20.15 -5.40
CA ILE A 13 -45.74 -20.74 -6.07
C ILE A 13 -45.11 -19.73 -7.05
N ARG A 14 -45.93 -18.88 -7.68
CA ARG A 14 -45.47 -17.90 -8.68
C ARG A 14 -44.66 -16.77 -8.04
N ASP A 15 -45.12 -16.30 -6.89
CA ASP A 15 -44.43 -15.25 -6.12
C ASP A 15 -43.13 -15.77 -5.50
N THR A 16 -43.13 -17.02 -5.01
CA THR A 16 -41.93 -17.64 -4.43
C THR A 16 -40.83 -17.84 -5.47
N THR A 17 -41.19 -18.24 -6.70
CA THR A 17 -40.19 -18.47 -7.77
C THR A 17 -39.51 -17.16 -8.19
N SER A 18 -40.28 -16.07 -8.30
CA SER A 18 -39.75 -14.75 -8.61
C SER A 18 -38.80 -14.24 -7.53
N LEU A 19 -39.13 -14.48 -6.25
CA LEU A 19 -38.28 -14.11 -5.12
C LEU A 19 -36.94 -14.84 -5.15
N VAL A 20 -36.94 -16.15 -5.42
CA VAL A 20 -35.71 -16.96 -5.50
C VAL A 20 -34.82 -16.48 -6.64
N VAL A 21 -35.37 -16.21 -7.82
CA VAL A 21 -34.61 -15.68 -8.96
C VAL A 21 -33.97 -14.33 -8.62
N ALA A 22 -34.69 -13.44 -7.93
CA ALA A 22 -34.16 -12.16 -7.49
C ALA A 22 -32.97 -12.33 -6.50
N ILE A 23 -33.10 -13.24 -5.52
CA ILE A 23 -32.02 -13.52 -4.55
C ILE A 23 -30.77 -14.06 -5.25
N ILE A 24 -30.93 -15.02 -6.17
CA ILE A 24 -29.81 -15.57 -6.94
C ILE A 24 -29.14 -14.47 -7.77
N GLY A 25 -29.95 -13.60 -8.40
CA GLY A 25 -29.43 -12.46 -9.16
C GLY A 25 -28.57 -11.52 -8.31
N ILE A 26 -29.01 -11.20 -7.10
CA ILE A 26 -28.25 -10.35 -6.17
C ILE A 26 -26.94 -11.04 -5.73
N LEU A 27 -27.00 -12.32 -5.39
CA LEU A 27 -25.80 -13.08 -5.00
C LEU A 27 -24.76 -13.14 -6.13
N LEU A 28 -25.18 -13.32 -7.38
CA LEU A 28 -24.28 -13.31 -8.53
C LEU A 28 -23.66 -11.93 -8.76
N LEU A 29 -24.42 -10.84 -8.57
CA LEU A 29 -23.89 -9.48 -8.65
C LEU A 29 -22.85 -9.21 -7.56
N LEU A 30 -23.13 -9.59 -6.32
CA LEU A 30 -22.17 -9.45 -5.21
C LEU A 30 -20.89 -10.25 -5.47
N PHE A 31 -21.03 -11.48 -5.98
CA PHE A 31 -19.89 -12.31 -6.36
C PHE A 31 -19.04 -11.68 -7.48
N ALA A 32 -19.68 -11.13 -8.52
CA ALA A 32 -18.98 -10.47 -9.62
C ALA A 32 -18.22 -9.22 -9.14
N VAL A 33 -18.84 -8.40 -8.28
CA VAL A 33 -18.18 -7.22 -7.68
C VAL A 33 -16.97 -7.66 -6.83
N TYR A 34 -17.12 -8.72 -6.03
CA TYR A 34 -16.02 -9.26 -5.22
C TYR A 34 -14.85 -9.74 -6.09
N GLN A 35 -15.12 -10.47 -7.18
CA GLN A 35 -14.08 -10.94 -8.09
C GLN A 35 -13.35 -9.78 -8.78
N LEU A 36 -14.08 -8.78 -9.26
CA LEU A 36 -13.49 -7.57 -9.84
C LEU A 36 -12.59 -6.86 -8.82
N TYR A 37 -13.07 -6.67 -7.59
CA TYR A 37 -12.28 -6.05 -6.53
C TYR A 37 -10.97 -6.81 -6.26
N LYS A 38 -11.03 -8.14 -6.20
CA LYS A 38 -9.84 -8.99 -5.97
C LYS A 38 -8.80 -8.82 -7.08
N VAL A 39 -9.23 -8.81 -8.34
CA VAL A 39 -8.33 -8.62 -9.50
C VAL A 39 -7.58 -7.28 -9.41
N PHE A 40 -8.28 -6.19 -9.07
CA PHE A 40 -7.63 -4.89 -8.91
C PHE A 40 -6.61 -4.88 -7.75
N VAL A 41 -6.93 -5.54 -6.64
CA VAL A 41 -6.03 -5.60 -5.48
C VAL A 41 -4.77 -6.41 -5.76
N GLU A 42 -4.90 -7.54 -6.44
CA GLU A 42 -3.77 -8.40 -6.81
C GLU A 42 -2.87 -7.75 -7.86
N GLN A 43 -3.45 -7.00 -8.80
CA GLN A 43 -2.69 -6.30 -9.84
C GLN A 43 -1.73 -5.24 -9.25
N ASP A 44 -2.18 -4.42 -8.30
CA ASP A 44 -1.33 -3.41 -7.65
C ASP A 44 -0.13 -4.07 -6.96
N SER A 45 -0.39 -5.19 -6.30
CA SER A 45 0.60 -5.99 -5.56
C SER A 45 1.64 -6.61 -6.51
N GLU A 46 1.21 -7.14 -7.65
CA GLU A 46 2.13 -7.62 -8.68
C GLU A 46 2.99 -6.51 -9.27
N VAL A 47 2.41 -5.34 -9.54
CA VAL A 47 3.15 -4.18 -10.05
C VAL A 47 4.19 -3.76 -9.02
N ALA A 48 3.82 -3.60 -7.75
CA ALA A 48 4.74 -3.29 -6.66
C ALA A 48 5.93 -4.27 -6.60
N LYS A 49 5.63 -5.58 -6.66
CA LYS A 49 6.66 -6.65 -6.66
C LYS A 49 7.59 -6.56 -7.86
N ARG A 50 7.07 -6.29 -9.06
CA ARG A 50 7.89 -6.13 -10.28
C ARG A 50 8.72 -4.86 -10.20
N THR A 51 8.14 -3.75 -9.76
CA THR A 51 8.84 -2.47 -9.62
C THR A 51 10.00 -2.56 -8.65
N ILE A 52 9.83 -3.20 -7.49
CA ILE A 52 10.94 -3.32 -6.53
C ILE A 52 12.08 -4.22 -7.06
N ASN A 53 11.76 -5.27 -7.81
CA ASN A 53 12.78 -6.09 -8.48
C ASN A 53 13.57 -5.28 -9.52
N ILE A 54 12.88 -4.41 -10.26
CA ILE A 54 13.54 -3.52 -11.22
C ILE A 54 14.48 -2.56 -10.48
N ILE A 55 14.02 -1.94 -9.40
CA ILE A 55 14.85 -1.02 -8.59
C ILE A 55 16.07 -1.74 -8.03
N GLU A 56 15.89 -2.92 -7.43
CA GLU A 56 16.99 -3.76 -6.94
C GLU A 56 18.00 -4.08 -8.04
N ALA A 57 17.53 -4.50 -9.21
CA ALA A 57 18.40 -4.76 -10.36
C ALA A 57 19.17 -3.49 -10.79
N LYS A 58 18.53 -2.32 -10.78
CA LYS A 58 19.23 -1.05 -11.10
C LYS A 58 20.28 -0.68 -10.05
N ILE A 59 20.02 -0.92 -8.76
CA ILE A 59 21.00 -0.70 -7.69
C ILE A 59 22.21 -1.64 -7.83
N ASN A 60 21.95 -2.90 -8.20
CA ASN A 60 23.01 -3.90 -8.38
C ASN A 60 23.87 -3.64 -9.62
N LEU A 61 23.32 -2.98 -10.64
CA LEU A 61 24.06 -2.56 -11.84
C LEU A 61 24.97 -1.34 -11.60
N LEU A 62 24.73 -0.56 -10.55
CA LEU A 62 25.59 0.59 -10.22
C LEU A 62 26.82 0.13 -9.45
N GLU A 63 27.98 0.63 -9.85
CA GLU A 63 29.23 0.50 -9.09
C GLU A 63 29.30 1.54 -7.97
N GLU A 64 30.23 1.37 -7.04
CA GLU A 64 30.49 2.35 -5.99
C GLU A 64 30.88 3.72 -6.59
N GLY A 65 30.25 4.79 -6.10
CA GLY A 65 30.44 6.16 -6.59
C GLY A 65 29.59 6.51 -7.82
N GLN A 66 28.86 5.57 -8.42
CA GLN A 66 28.04 5.83 -9.58
C GLN A 66 26.66 6.39 -9.21
N THR A 67 26.14 7.22 -10.11
CA THR A 67 24.76 7.73 -10.07
C THR A 67 24.04 7.33 -11.34
N GLY A 68 22.87 6.70 -11.20
CA GLY A 68 21.98 6.34 -12.30
C GLY A 68 20.67 7.10 -12.23
N LYS A 69 20.09 7.37 -13.41
CA LYS A 69 18.74 7.91 -13.56
C LYS A 69 17.89 6.90 -14.30
N PHE A 70 16.78 6.50 -13.69
CA PHE A 70 15.97 5.39 -14.19
C PHE A 70 14.50 5.80 -14.28
N PRO A 71 13.90 5.77 -15.47
CA PRO A 71 12.46 5.97 -15.61
C PRO A 71 11.73 4.75 -15.02
N ILE A 72 10.91 4.98 -14.00
CA ILE A 72 10.16 3.95 -13.30
C ILE A 72 8.69 4.34 -13.23
N LYS A 73 7.83 3.37 -13.55
CA LYS A 73 6.41 3.45 -13.25
C LYS A 73 6.14 2.60 -12.01
N GLY A 74 5.68 3.26 -10.95
CA GLY A 74 5.31 2.59 -9.71
C GLY A 74 3.90 2.00 -9.74
N PRO A 75 3.54 1.21 -8.73
CA PRO A 75 2.14 0.91 -8.45
C PRO A 75 1.40 2.22 -8.13
N TRP A 76 0.26 2.44 -8.77
CA TRP A 76 -0.59 3.60 -8.49
C TRP A 76 -2.05 3.18 -8.50
N ASN A 77 -2.76 3.59 -7.44
CA ASN A 77 -4.19 3.41 -7.33
C ASN A 77 -4.80 4.70 -6.77
N LYS A 78 -5.92 5.15 -7.35
CA LYS A 78 -6.62 6.36 -6.91
C LYS A 78 -7.00 6.31 -5.41
N ASN A 79 -7.25 5.13 -4.87
CA ASN A 79 -7.70 4.92 -3.50
C ASN A 79 -6.57 4.47 -2.55
N ARG A 80 -5.38 4.12 -3.08
CA ARG A 80 -4.26 3.62 -2.29
C ARG A 80 -2.94 4.18 -2.79
N LYS A 81 -2.24 4.86 -1.90
CA LYS A 81 -0.93 5.44 -2.19
C LYS A 81 0.13 4.42 -1.89
N TRP A 82 1.06 4.24 -2.83
CA TRP A 82 2.20 3.38 -2.67
C TRP A 82 3.46 4.22 -2.51
N TYR A 83 4.35 3.75 -1.64
CA TYR A 83 5.57 4.45 -1.27
C TYR A 83 6.78 3.56 -1.47
N LEU A 84 7.85 4.13 -1.99
CA LEU A 84 9.20 3.58 -1.89
C LEU A 84 9.85 4.13 -0.62
N VAL A 85 10.24 3.22 0.26
CA VAL A 85 10.79 3.49 1.58
C VAL A 85 12.07 2.70 1.77
N GLY A 86 12.98 3.24 2.56
CA GLY A 86 14.30 2.64 2.79
C GLY A 86 14.65 2.67 4.26
N TRP A 87 15.23 1.57 4.76
CA TRP A 87 15.71 1.46 6.13
C TRP A 87 17.17 1.03 6.11
N GLY A 88 18.01 1.82 6.77
CA GLY A 88 19.37 1.39 7.11
C GLY A 88 19.38 0.35 8.23
N LYS A 89 20.51 -0.33 8.38
CA LYS A 89 20.71 -1.41 9.36
C LYS A 89 20.54 -0.97 10.83
N GLU A 90 20.73 0.31 11.12
CA GLU A 90 20.59 0.85 12.48
C GLU A 90 19.20 1.46 12.75
N ASN A 91 18.30 1.48 11.75
CA ASN A 91 16.97 2.03 11.93
C ASN A 91 16.08 1.08 12.77
N THR A 92 15.58 1.55 13.91
CA THR A 92 14.73 0.79 14.84
C THR A 92 13.31 0.54 14.34
N GLU A 93 12.82 1.36 13.42
CA GLU A 93 11.48 1.30 12.83
C GLU A 93 11.43 0.44 11.56
N ARG A 94 12.45 -0.39 11.32
CA ARG A 94 12.47 -1.28 10.16
C ARG A 94 11.48 -2.44 10.28
N PRO A 95 10.89 -2.91 9.17
CA PRO A 95 10.05 -4.10 9.17
C PRO A 95 10.87 -5.36 9.47
N ASP A 96 10.24 -6.40 10.01
CA ASP A 96 10.96 -7.58 10.50
C ASP A 96 11.64 -8.36 9.36
N LYS A 97 11.11 -8.23 8.13
CA LYS A 97 11.73 -8.77 6.91
C LYS A 97 13.12 -8.19 6.63
N CYS A 98 13.42 -7.03 7.20
CA CYS A 98 14.68 -6.31 7.07
C CYS A 98 15.50 -6.34 8.37
N TYR A 99 15.21 -7.26 9.29
CA TYR A 99 15.77 -7.21 10.64
C TYR A 99 17.32 -7.23 10.67
N PHE A 100 17.99 -7.95 9.78
CA PHE A 100 19.46 -8.07 9.80
C PHE A 100 20.20 -7.21 8.76
N ASP A 101 19.49 -6.66 7.78
CA ASP A 101 20.07 -6.04 6.60
C ASP A 101 19.37 -4.73 6.28
N SER A 102 20.09 -3.78 5.66
CA SER A 102 19.43 -2.63 5.08
C SER A 102 18.53 -3.06 3.94
N CYS A 103 17.41 -2.38 3.76
CA CYS A 103 16.44 -2.76 2.74
C CYS A 103 15.68 -1.58 2.15
N ILE A 104 15.20 -1.79 0.94
CA ILE A 104 14.20 -0.94 0.29
C ILE A 104 12.90 -1.71 0.19
N CYS A 105 11.77 -1.05 0.41
CA CYS A 105 10.46 -1.66 0.23
C CYS A 105 9.53 -0.76 -0.58
N ILE A 106 8.59 -1.41 -1.27
CA ILE A 106 7.40 -0.76 -1.82
C ILE A 106 6.19 -1.24 -1.03
N CYS A 107 5.43 -0.30 -0.46
CA CYS A 107 4.34 -0.59 0.46
C CYS A 107 3.13 0.32 0.21
N ASP A 108 1.93 -0.12 0.61
CA ASP A 108 0.66 0.62 0.52
C ASP A 108 0.48 1.63 1.68
N GLY A 109 1.58 2.25 2.07
CA GLY A 109 1.74 3.21 3.16
C GLY A 109 3.24 3.43 3.39
N TYR A 110 3.60 4.39 4.23
CA TYR A 110 5.01 4.74 4.51
C TYR A 110 5.51 4.23 5.86
N LEU A 111 4.61 3.72 6.71
CA LEU A 111 4.95 3.21 8.04
C LEU A 111 5.43 1.75 7.97
N LYS A 112 6.16 1.33 9.02
CA LYS A 112 6.65 -0.04 9.19
C LYS A 112 5.54 -1.08 8.98
N GLU A 113 4.36 -0.83 9.53
CA GLU A 113 3.22 -1.74 9.53
C GLU A 113 2.72 -2.01 8.11
N SER A 114 2.69 -0.98 7.25
CA SER A 114 2.31 -1.11 5.83
C SER A 114 3.29 -1.97 5.04
N CYS A 115 4.53 -2.04 5.50
CA CYS A 115 5.58 -2.84 4.88
C CYS A 115 5.68 -4.27 5.43
N GLN A 116 5.03 -4.51 6.56
CA GLN A 116 4.88 -5.82 7.17
C GLN A 116 3.78 -6.62 6.44
N GLY A 117 3.87 -7.95 6.49
CA GLY A 117 2.79 -8.82 5.98
C GLY A 117 2.74 -8.96 4.45
N ARG A 118 1.53 -9.02 3.87
CA ARG A 118 1.33 -9.41 2.46
C ARG A 118 1.41 -8.27 1.44
N ASN A 119 1.32 -7.02 1.89
CA ASN A 119 1.20 -5.86 1.00
C ASN A 119 2.54 -5.13 0.78
N GLY A 120 3.53 -5.34 1.65
CA GLY A 120 4.88 -4.80 1.50
C GLY A 120 5.86 -5.74 0.81
N PHE A 121 6.55 -5.24 -0.21
CA PHE A 121 7.60 -5.95 -0.94
C PHE A 121 8.97 -5.35 -0.70
N CYS A 122 9.84 -6.11 -0.03
CA CYS A 122 11.16 -5.63 0.40
C CYS A 122 12.29 -6.35 -0.34
N ARG A 123 13.38 -5.63 -0.63
CA ARG A 123 14.64 -6.16 -1.14
C ARG A 123 15.80 -5.66 -0.31
N LYS A 124 16.71 -6.59 0.00
CA LYS A 124 17.90 -6.32 0.80
C LYS A 124 18.91 -5.57 -0.08
N VAL A 125 19.64 -4.65 0.52
CA VAL A 125 20.73 -3.93 -0.14
C VAL A 125 21.94 -3.97 0.77
N ASP A 126 23.09 -4.34 0.20
CA ASP A 126 24.36 -4.44 0.93
C ASP A 126 25.01 -3.05 1.11
N VAL A 127 24.36 -2.20 1.91
CA VAL A 127 24.86 -0.88 2.32
C VAL A 127 24.47 -0.65 3.78
N LYS A 128 25.20 0.20 4.51
CA LYS A 128 24.87 0.47 5.92
C LYS A 128 23.72 1.46 6.07
N ASN A 129 23.73 2.51 5.27
CA ASN A 129 22.79 3.62 5.35
C ASN A 129 21.95 3.72 4.07
N ILE A 130 20.64 3.90 4.23
CA ILE A 130 19.75 4.19 3.11
C ILE A 130 19.08 5.53 3.40
N ASN A 131 19.19 6.47 2.46
CA ASN A 131 18.53 7.75 2.52
C ASN A 131 17.58 7.90 1.33
N VAL A 132 16.32 8.20 1.60
CA VAL A 132 15.29 8.44 0.58
C VAL A 132 14.92 9.91 0.65
N GLU A 133 15.25 10.67 -0.40
CA GLU A 133 15.41 12.15 -0.39
C GLU A 133 14.12 12.95 -0.07
N LYS A 134 12.97 12.31 0.09
CA LYS A 134 11.71 12.99 0.37
C LYS A 134 11.28 12.79 1.82
N THR A 135 11.46 13.83 2.64
CA THR A 135 10.85 13.93 3.96
C THR A 135 9.38 14.30 3.82
N LEU A 136 8.48 13.41 4.23
CA LEU A 136 7.08 13.75 4.41
C LEU A 136 6.93 14.43 5.77
N ILE A 137 6.62 15.73 5.77
CA ILE A 137 6.33 16.47 7.01
C ILE A 137 4.85 16.30 7.32
N PHE A 138 4.54 15.59 8.40
CA PHE A 138 3.19 15.51 8.94
C PHE A 138 3.07 16.42 10.15
N ASN A 139 2.19 17.41 10.04
CA ASN A 139 1.73 18.12 11.23
C ASN A 139 0.59 17.27 11.79
N SER A 140 0.86 16.44 12.80
CA SER A 140 -0.21 15.83 13.58
C SER A 140 -0.94 16.98 14.27
N GLY A 141 -2.12 17.34 13.75
CA GLY A 141 -2.98 18.33 14.41
C GLY A 141 -3.26 17.90 15.85
N PRO A 142 -3.54 18.86 16.75
CA PRO A 142 -3.92 18.52 18.12
C PRO A 142 -5.06 17.50 18.05
N GLY A 143 -4.84 16.33 18.67
CA GLY A 143 -5.86 15.29 18.74
C GLY A 143 -7.19 15.86 19.25
N PRO A 144 -8.33 15.23 18.93
CA PRO A 144 -9.63 15.74 19.36
C PRO A 144 -9.58 16.02 20.87
N ASN A 145 -9.83 17.27 21.26
CA ASN A 145 -9.94 17.65 22.65
C ASN A 145 -11.13 16.89 23.24
N VAL A 146 -10.86 15.74 23.87
CA VAL A 146 -11.85 15.01 24.65
C VAL A 146 -12.18 15.89 25.84
N GLY A 147 -13.36 16.52 25.79
CA GLY A 147 -13.78 17.55 26.73
C GLY A 147 -13.85 17.05 28.17
N GLY A 148 -12.76 17.23 28.90
CA GLY A 148 -12.74 17.32 30.35
C GLY A 148 -12.20 18.70 30.71
N GLY A 149 -12.94 19.46 31.52
CA GLY A 149 -12.65 20.87 31.87
C GLY A 149 -11.40 21.09 32.73
N GLY A 150 -10.29 20.46 32.39
CA GLY A 150 -8.98 20.67 32.99
C GLY A 150 -8.02 21.30 31.97
N ASN A 151 -7.15 22.19 32.46
CA ASN A 151 -6.00 22.70 31.69
C ASN A 151 -5.04 21.54 31.41
N VAL A 152 -5.26 20.80 30.32
CA VAL A 152 -4.27 19.84 29.82
C VAL A 152 -3.19 20.62 29.07
N PRO A 153 -1.91 20.49 29.43
CA PRO A 153 -0.84 21.15 28.71
C PRO A 153 -0.82 20.68 27.25
N ALA A 154 -0.60 21.61 26.32
CA ALA A 154 -0.51 21.29 24.90
C ALA A 154 0.56 20.21 24.66
N ARG A 155 0.15 19.11 24.03
CA ARG A 155 1.08 18.03 23.66
C ARG A 155 2.07 18.61 22.63
N PRO A 156 3.39 18.48 22.83
CA PRO A 156 4.36 18.96 21.86
C PRO A 156 4.11 18.31 20.50
N GLU A 157 4.16 19.11 19.44
CA GLU A 157 4.03 18.66 18.06
C GLU A 157 5.19 17.69 17.76
N GLN A 158 4.90 16.40 17.66
CA GLN A 158 5.89 15.40 17.27
C GLN A 158 6.00 15.43 15.75
N ARG A 159 7.14 15.90 15.24
CA ARG A 159 7.50 15.78 13.83
C ARG A 159 8.24 14.46 13.64
N GLU A 160 7.56 13.49 13.03
CA GLU A 160 8.20 12.29 12.51
C GLU A 160 8.65 12.57 11.07
N GLU A 161 9.96 12.61 10.87
CA GLU A 161 10.54 12.73 9.53
C GLU A 161 10.66 11.34 8.92
N VAL A 162 9.71 10.99 8.05
CA VAL A 162 9.77 9.73 7.30
C VAL A 162 10.25 9.99 5.88
N SER A 163 11.37 9.36 5.53
CA SER A 163 11.97 9.36 4.19
C SER A 163 11.23 8.39 3.26
N ALA A 164 10.32 8.91 2.43
CA ALA A 164 9.47 8.10 1.55
C ALA A 164 9.13 8.80 0.22
N ILE A 165 9.25 8.08 -0.91
CA ILE A 165 8.83 8.55 -2.24
C ILE A 165 7.45 7.98 -2.57
N GLU A 166 6.43 8.84 -2.65
CA GLU A 166 5.10 8.48 -3.15
C GLU A 166 5.14 8.28 -4.68
N PHE A 167 4.68 7.12 -5.16
CA PHE A 167 4.55 6.85 -6.59
C PHE A 167 3.32 7.58 -7.18
N PRO A 168 3.49 8.48 -8.16
CA PRO A 168 2.37 9.09 -8.85
C PRO A 168 1.79 8.17 -9.93
N ALA A 169 0.68 8.59 -10.55
CA ALA A 169 0.07 7.89 -11.68
C ALA A 169 0.97 7.83 -12.92
N ASN A 170 1.85 8.82 -13.05
CA ASN A 170 2.75 9.01 -14.17
C ASN A 170 4.11 8.39 -13.88
N LEU A 171 4.92 8.28 -14.93
CA LEU A 171 6.30 7.85 -14.85
C LEU A 171 7.15 8.88 -14.06
N ILE A 172 8.05 8.41 -13.21
CA ILE A 172 9.02 9.23 -12.48
C ILE A 172 10.44 8.83 -12.87
N GLU A 173 11.38 9.77 -12.81
CA GLU A 173 12.81 9.47 -12.96
C GLU A 173 13.41 9.31 -11.57
N LEU A 174 13.69 8.06 -11.16
CA LEU A 174 14.42 7.80 -9.92
C LEU A 174 15.90 8.08 -10.14
N GLN A 175 16.49 8.86 -9.25
CA GLN A 175 17.92 9.09 -9.18
C GLN A 175 18.49 8.23 -8.06
N ILE A 176 19.34 7.27 -8.40
CA ILE A 176 19.95 6.35 -7.45
C ILE A 176 21.44 6.63 -7.44
N LYS A 177 21.97 7.00 -6.28
CA LYS A 177 23.41 7.19 -6.08
C LYS A 177 23.89 6.18 -5.06
N LYS A 178 24.85 5.35 -5.49
CA LYS A 178 25.43 4.28 -4.68
C LYS A 178 26.82 4.68 -4.24
N ASN A 179 27.04 4.76 -2.95
CA ASN A 179 28.36 4.89 -2.34
C ASN A 179 28.69 3.58 -1.61
N LYS A 180 29.93 3.46 -1.16
CA LYS A 180 30.42 2.26 -0.45
C LYS A 180 29.57 1.86 0.76
N ASP A 181 29.18 2.83 1.59
CA ASP A 181 28.43 2.58 2.83
C ASP A 181 27.01 3.18 2.81
N SER A 182 26.62 3.86 1.73
CA SER A 182 25.32 4.54 1.65
C SER A 182 24.64 4.44 0.29
N LEU A 183 23.31 4.37 0.31
CA LEU A 183 22.45 4.46 -0.85
C LEU A 183 21.54 5.69 -0.72
N GLU A 184 21.62 6.60 -1.69
CA GLU A 184 20.75 7.78 -1.78
C GLU A 184 19.75 7.56 -2.92
N ILE A 185 18.45 7.65 -2.63
CA ILE A 185 17.36 7.51 -3.61
C ILE A 185 16.56 8.80 -3.65
N GLY A 186 16.63 9.50 -4.78
CA GLY A 186 15.86 10.69 -5.11
C GLY A 186 14.91 10.46 -6.26
N TYR A 187 14.08 11.46 -6.57
CA TYR A 187 13.27 11.44 -7.79
C TYR A 187 13.08 12.84 -8.37
N LYS A 188 12.97 12.89 -9.69
CA LYS A 188 12.57 14.08 -10.44
C LYS A 188 11.20 13.83 -11.08
N LYS A 189 10.30 14.81 -10.94
CA LYS A 189 9.01 14.84 -11.63
C LYS A 189 9.17 15.29 -13.07
#